data_AF-A0A6N7FHF8-F1
#
_entry.id   AF-A0A6N7FHF8-F1
#
_cell.length_a   1.000
_cell.length_b   1.000
_cell.length_c   1.000
_cell.angle_alpha   90.00
_cell.angle_beta   90.00
_cell.angle_gamma   90.00
#
_symmetry.space_group_name_H-M   'P 1'
#
loop_
_entity.id
_entity.type
_entity.pdbx_description
1 polymer ?
#
loop_
_entity_poly.entity_id
_entity_poly.type
_entity_poly.pdbx_seq_one_letter_code
_entity_poly.pdbx_strand_id
1 'polypeptide(L)'
;MGDLLVALAVLATAMLVAALAAVASGVWLLRRRNRVHPRRASGAPIAWLASPVPAARAHRQLRGAVRLTLADGGLPPSLSTPAGDLHQQAVRLDGELVRAARLPRTERRRRVHALRAEVLVVERTAVRLVGLARQPLVASGADGDALADLVERVELIASARDELAAPPTGLAARGRRDEADAPRAPSATG
;
A
#
# COMPACT_ATOMS: atom_id res chain seq x y z
N MET A 1 -34.92 -50.63 -27.39
CA MET A 1 -34.71 -49.21 -27.79
C MET A 1 -34.77 -48.26 -26.60
N GLY A 2 -35.70 -48.45 -25.63
CA GLY A 2 -35.79 -47.61 -24.42
C GLY A 2 -34.50 -47.55 -23.59
N ASP A 3 -33.87 -48.69 -23.29
CA ASP A 3 -32.66 -48.73 -22.47
C ASP A 3 -31.47 -47.98 -23.10
N LEU A 4 -31.37 -48.00 -24.43
CA LEU A 4 -30.32 -47.28 -25.17
C LEU A 4 -30.53 -45.76 -25.08
N LEU A 5 -31.78 -45.30 -25.16
CA LEU A 5 -32.11 -43.88 -24.98
C LEU A 5 -31.84 -43.43 -23.54
N VAL A 6 -32.16 -44.25 -22.54
CA VAL A 6 -31.87 -43.97 -21.14
C VAL A 6 -30.36 -43.90 -20.90
N ALA A 7 -29.59 -44.88 -21.40
CA ALA A 7 -28.13 -44.89 -21.27
C ALA A 7 -27.49 -43.65 -21.92
N LEU A 8 -27.94 -43.27 -23.13
CA LEU A 8 -27.46 -42.08 -23.82
C LEU A 8 -27.79 -40.79 -23.05
N ALA A 9 -29.01 -40.67 -22.50
CA ALA A 9 -29.43 -39.53 -21.71
C ALA A 9 -28.60 -39.40 -20.40
N VAL A 10 -28.34 -40.52 -19.73
CA VAL A 10 -27.48 -40.57 -18.53
C VAL A 10 -26.06 -40.14 -18.86
N LEU A 11 -25.47 -40.68 -19.94
CA LEU A 11 -24.12 -40.32 -20.36
C LEU A 11 -24.01 -38.83 -20.73
N ALA A 12 -24.97 -38.32 -21.51
CA ALA A 12 -25.01 -36.91 -21.89
C ALA A 12 -25.13 -35.99 -20.66
N THR A 13 -25.96 -36.37 -19.69
CA THR A 13 -26.11 -35.64 -18.42
C THR A 13 -24.82 -35.67 -17.60
N ALA A 14 -24.18 -36.84 -17.48
CA ALA A 14 -22.91 -36.98 -16.76
C ALA A 14 -21.80 -36.12 -17.39
N MET A 15 -21.69 -36.12 -18.73
CA MET A 15 -20.75 -35.26 -19.45
C MET A 15 -21.03 -33.77 -19.22
N LEU A 16 -22.30 -33.36 -19.25
CA LEU A 16 -22.69 -31.98 -18.99
C LEU A 16 -22.31 -31.55 -17.57
N VAL A 17 -22.61 -32.38 -16.56
CA VAL A 17 -22.26 -32.12 -15.15
C VAL A 17 -20.73 -32.02 -14.99
N ALA A 18 -19.97 -32.94 -15.58
CA ALA A 18 -18.51 -32.91 -15.54
C ALA A 18 -17.93 -31.64 -16.19
N ALA A 19 -18.47 -31.23 -17.34
CA ALA A 19 -18.06 -30.00 -18.02
C ALA A 19 -18.34 -28.74 -17.18
N LEU A 20 -19.53 -28.65 -16.57
CA LEU A 20 -19.88 -27.54 -15.68
C LEU A 20 -18.99 -27.50 -14.43
N ALA A 21 -18.71 -28.66 -13.83
CA ALA A 21 -17.81 -28.76 -12.69
C ALA A 21 -16.37 -28.33 -13.03
N ALA A 22 -15.87 -28.71 -14.22
CA ALA A 22 -14.56 -28.28 -14.71
C ALA A 22 -14.49 -26.76 -14.91
N VAL A 23 -15.51 -26.16 -15.54
CA VAL A 23 -15.60 -24.70 -15.73
C VAL A 23 -15.68 -23.98 -14.38
N ALA A 24 -16.53 -24.44 -13.46
CA ALA A 24 -16.67 -23.85 -12.14
C ALA A 24 -15.35 -23.90 -11.35
N SER A 25 -14.66 -25.03 -11.39
CA SER A 25 -13.36 -25.23 -10.75
C SER A 25 -12.29 -24.33 -11.36
N GLY A 26 -12.27 -24.19 -12.69
CA GLY A 26 -11.38 -23.27 -13.40
C GLY A 26 -11.61 -21.82 -12.99
N VAL A 27 -12.87 -21.37 -12.98
CA VAL A 27 -13.24 -20.01 -12.54
C VAL A 27 -12.87 -19.78 -11.08
N TRP A 28 -13.11 -20.76 -10.20
CA TRP A 28 -12.74 -20.67 -8.78
C TRP A 28 -11.23 -20.51 -8.59
N LEU A 29 -10.42 -21.31 -9.30
CA LEU A 29 -8.96 -21.22 -9.24
C LEU A 29 -8.45 -19.88 -9.76
N LEU A 30 -9.01 -19.39 -10.87
CA LEU A 30 -8.69 -18.08 -11.43
C LEU A 30 -9.05 -16.94 -10.45
N ARG A 31 -10.23 -16.99 -9.84
CA ARG A 31 -10.65 -16.03 -8.82
C ARG A 31 -9.74 -16.07 -7.60
N ARG A 32 -9.31 -17.26 -7.16
CA ARG A 32 -8.37 -17.42 -6.05
C ARG A 32 -7.01 -16.81 -6.39
N ARG A 33 -6.51 -17.02 -7.61
CA ARG A 33 -5.28 -16.39 -8.11
C ARG A 33 -5.42 -14.88 -8.25
N ASN A 34 -6.61 -14.35 -8.55
CA ASN A 34 -6.87 -12.92 -8.70
C ASN A 34 -7.02 -12.16 -7.37
N ARG A 35 -6.80 -12.80 -6.22
CA ARG A 35 -6.87 -12.13 -4.92
C ARG A 35 -5.56 -11.41 -4.61
N VAL A 36 -5.66 -10.19 -4.09
CA VAL A 36 -4.49 -9.46 -3.53
C VAL A 36 -4.02 -10.13 -2.25
N HIS A 37 -4.94 -10.48 -1.35
CA HIS A 37 -4.65 -11.17 -0.09
C HIS A 37 -5.40 -12.52 -0.04
N PRO A 38 -4.77 -13.63 0.37
CA PRO A 38 -5.37 -14.97 0.28
C PRO A 38 -6.69 -15.11 1.06
N ARG A 39 -6.80 -14.43 2.20
CA ARG A 39 -7.97 -14.47 3.10
C ARG A 39 -9.09 -13.49 2.73
N ARG A 40 -8.89 -12.54 1.82
CA ARG A 40 -9.91 -11.57 1.45
C ARG A 40 -10.28 -11.70 -0.02
N ALA A 41 -11.59 -11.74 -0.30
CA ALA A 41 -12.08 -11.71 -1.67
C ALA A 41 -11.75 -10.36 -2.31
N SER A 42 -11.32 -10.39 -3.58
CA SER A 42 -11.16 -9.18 -4.39
C SER A 42 -12.37 -9.02 -5.30
N GLY A 43 -12.83 -7.77 -5.48
CA GLY A 43 -13.84 -7.41 -6.46
C GLY A 43 -13.29 -7.23 -7.89
N ALA A 44 -12.00 -7.52 -8.10
CA ALA A 44 -11.34 -7.32 -9.39
C ALA A 44 -11.88 -8.28 -10.46
N PRO A 45 -12.20 -7.79 -11.68
CA PRO A 45 -12.57 -8.64 -12.80
C PRO A 45 -11.48 -9.66 -13.14
N ILE A 46 -11.86 -10.89 -13.49
CA ILE A 46 -10.92 -11.96 -13.86
C ILE A 46 -10.07 -11.55 -15.08
N ALA A 47 -10.65 -10.76 -15.99
CA ALA A 47 -9.95 -10.21 -17.16
C ALA A 47 -8.69 -9.40 -16.80
N TRP A 48 -8.57 -8.86 -15.57
CA TRP A 48 -7.39 -8.13 -15.13
C TRP A 48 -6.14 -9.00 -14.99
N LEU A 49 -6.28 -10.33 -14.94
CA LEU A 49 -5.13 -11.24 -14.96
C LEU A 49 -4.26 -11.01 -16.20
N ALA A 50 -4.87 -10.78 -17.37
CA ALA A 50 -4.17 -10.59 -18.64
C ALA A 50 -4.27 -9.17 -19.22
N SER A 51 -5.20 -8.33 -18.73
CA SER A 51 -5.43 -7.03 -19.33
C SER A 51 -4.23 -6.07 -19.17
N PRO A 52 -3.88 -5.25 -20.19
CA PRO A 52 -2.81 -4.26 -20.12
C PRO A 52 -3.26 -2.93 -19.50
N VAL A 53 -4.53 -2.78 -19.11
CA VAL A 53 -5.06 -1.50 -18.61
C VAL A 53 -4.37 -1.06 -17.31
N PRO A 54 -4.22 0.27 -17.06
CA PRO A 54 -3.49 0.78 -15.89
C PRO A 54 -3.99 0.24 -14.54
N ALA A 55 -5.31 0.10 -14.37
CA ALA A 55 -5.89 -0.45 -13.15
C ALA A 55 -5.50 -1.92 -12.93
N ALA A 56 -5.48 -2.74 -13.99
CA ALA A 56 -5.06 -4.14 -13.91
C ALA A 56 -3.56 -4.25 -13.58
N ARG A 57 -2.71 -3.37 -14.14
CA ARG A 57 -1.29 -3.30 -13.78
C ARG A 57 -1.10 -2.97 -12.30
N ALA A 58 -1.80 -1.96 -11.80
CA ALA A 58 -1.74 -1.56 -10.38
C ALA A 58 -2.22 -2.69 -9.45
N HIS A 59 -3.30 -3.40 -9.81
CA HIS A 59 -3.77 -4.59 -9.08
C HIS A 59 -2.70 -5.69 -9.04
N ARG A 60 -2.06 -6.01 -10.18
CA ARG A 60 -0.97 -7.01 -10.22
C ARG A 60 0.24 -6.59 -9.38
N GLN A 61 0.57 -5.29 -9.33
CA GLN A 61 1.62 -4.75 -8.46
C GLN A 61 1.28 -4.94 -6.98
N LEU A 62 0.06 -4.58 -6.55
CA LEU A 62 -0.41 -4.83 -5.18
C LEU A 62 -0.34 -6.32 -4.81
N ARG A 63 -0.79 -7.19 -5.72
CA ARG A 63 -0.69 -8.64 -5.53
C ARG A 63 0.76 -9.10 -5.41
N GLY A 64 1.66 -8.54 -6.23
CA GLY A 64 3.10 -8.79 -6.15
C GLY A 64 3.68 -8.39 -4.80
N ALA A 65 3.39 -7.18 -4.33
CA ALA A 65 3.84 -6.64 -3.05
C ALA A 65 3.37 -7.50 -1.86
N VAL A 66 2.08 -7.86 -1.81
CA VAL A 66 1.55 -8.73 -0.75
C VAL A 66 2.14 -10.13 -0.82
N ARG A 67 2.26 -10.72 -2.02
CA ARG A 67 2.90 -12.03 -2.18
C ARG A 67 4.36 -12.02 -1.76
N LEU A 68 5.10 -10.94 -2.03
CA LEU A 68 6.48 -10.78 -1.62
C LEU A 68 6.60 -10.89 -0.09
N THR A 69 5.74 -10.21 0.66
CA THR A 69 5.73 -10.28 2.13
C THR A 69 5.27 -11.62 2.70
N LEU A 70 4.61 -12.47 1.90
CA LEU A 70 4.10 -13.78 2.31
C LEU A 70 5.01 -14.95 1.89
N ALA A 71 5.92 -14.76 0.93
CA ALA A 71 6.67 -15.84 0.29
C ALA A 71 7.82 -16.41 1.14
N ASP A 72 8.37 -15.64 2.08
CA ASP A 72 9.60 -15.98 2.81
C ASP A 72 9.36 -16.75 4.13
N GLY A 73 8.38 -17.66 4.19
CA GLY A 73 8.10 -18.42 5.42
C GLY A 73 7.51 -17.58 6.57
N GLY A 74 7.19 -16.32 6.29
CA GLY A 74 6.69 -15.33 7.25
C GLY A 74 7.76 -14.31 7.60
N LEU A 75 7.36 -13.04 7.64
CA LEU A 75 8.19 -12.00 8.22
C LEU A 75 8.44 -12.30 9.72
N PRO A 76 9.58 -11.90 10.30
CA PRO A 76 9.82 -12.05 11.73
C PRO A 76 8.69 -11.42 12.55
N PRO A 77 8.42 -11.92 13.77
CA PRO A 77 7.30 -11.43 14.59
C PRO A 77 7.30 -9.91 14.79
N SER A 78 8.48 -9.29 14.91
CA SER A 78 8.66 -7.83 15.01
C SER A 78 8.12 -7.05 13.80
N LEU A 79 8.06 -7.66 12.62
CA LEU A 79 7.56 -7.07 11.38
C LEU A 79 6.14 -7.52 11.03
N SER A 80 5.50 -8.35 11.87
CA SER A 80 4.15 -8.89 11.61
C SER A 80 3.06 -7.79 11.61
N THR A 81 3.11 -6.85 12.55
CA THR A 81 2.18 -5.71 12.60
C THR A 81 2.32 -4.79 11.39
N PRO A 82 3.53 -4.29 11.02
CA PRO A 82 3.73 -3.53 9.79
C PRO A 82 3.27 -4.26 8.53
N ALA A 83 3.47 -5.58 8.46
CA ALA A 83 2.98 -6.40 7.35
C ALA A 83 1.46 -6.45 7.29
N GLY A 84 0.80 -6.61 8.44
CA GLY A 84 -0.66 -6.59 8.56
C GLY A 84 -1.25 -5.26 8.08
N ASP A 85 -0.67 -4.14 8.50
CA ASP A 85 -1.08 -2.81 8.07
C ASP A 85 -0.92 -2.63 6.55
N LEU A 86 0.21 -3.09 6.01
CA LEU A 86 0.45 -3.10 4.57
C LEU A 86 -0.59 -3.93 3.82
N HIS A 87 -0.93 -5.12 4.31
CA HIS A 87 -1.96 -5.97 3.72
C HIS A 87 -3.33 -5.31 3.75
N GLN A 88 -3.69 -4.66 4.86
CA GLN A 88 -4.93 -3.92 4.98
C GLN A 88 -4.99 -2.74 4.01
N GLN A 89 -3.91 -1.97 3.89
CA GLN A 89 -3.80 -0.87 2.94
C GLN A 89 -3.90 -1.36 1.49
N ALA A 90 -3.20 -2.45 1.14
CA ALA A 90 -3.28 -3.05 -0.19
C ALA A 90 -4.70 -3.49 -0.56
N VAL A 91 -5.43 -4.12 0.38
CA VAL A 91 -6.83 -4.51 0.17
C VAL A 91 -7.74 -3.29 -0.01
N ARG A 92 -7.53 -2.22 0.78
CA ARG A 92 -8.30 -0.98 0.65
C ARG A 92 -8.09 -0.35 -0.73
N LEU A 93 -6.82 -0.22 -1.16
CA LEU A 93 -6.45 0.32 -2.47
C LEU A 93 -7.00 -0.51 -3.63
N ASP A 94 -7.00 -1.84 -3.50
CA ASP A 94 -7.62 -2.73 -4.49
C ASP A 94 -9.13 -2.43 -4.65
N GLY A 95 -9.85 -2.29 -3.54
CA GLY A 95 -11.25 -1.89 -3.56
C GLY A 95 -11.49 -0.54 -4.23
N GLU A 96 -10.60 0.44 -4.00
CA GLU A 96 -10.65 1.75 -4.66
C GLU A 96 -10.35 1.68 -6.15
N LEU A 97 -9.38 0.85 -6.58
CA LEU A 97 -9.07 0.63 -7.99
C LEU A 97 -10.26 0.00 -8.72
N VAL A 98 -10.94 -0.97 -8.10
CA VAL A 98 -12.15 -1.59 -8.65
C VAL A 98 -13.28 -0.58 -8.81
N ARG A 99 -13.50 0.27 -7.80
CA ARG A 99 -14.49 1.37 -7.89
C ARG A 99 -14.11 2.36 -8.99
N ALA A 100 -12.86 2.80 -9.03
CA ALA A 100 -12.36 3.74 -10.03
C ALA A 100 -12.49 3.20 -11.47
N ALA A 101 -12.35 1.88 -11.66
CA ALA A 101 -12.47 1.26 -12.98
C ALA A 101 -13.90 1.34 -13.56
N ARG A 102 -14.92 1.51 -12.70
CA ARG A 102 -16.32 1.65 -13.10
C ARG A 102 -16.71 3.09 -13.46
N LEU A 103 -15.83 4.07 -13.19
CA LEU A 103 -16.09 5.48 -13.51
C LEU A 103 -16.03 5.76 -15.02
N PRO A 104 -16.63 6.88 -15.48
CA PRO A 104 -16.45 7.39 -16.83
C PRO A 104 -14.97 7.56 -17.21
N ARG A 105 -14.64 7.49 -18.51
CA ARG A 105 -13.26 7.35 -18.98
C ARG A 105 -12.30 8.44 -18.46
N THR A 106 -12.73 9.69 -18.43
CA THR A 106 -11.91 10.83 -18.00
C THR A 106 -11.61 10.79 -16.50
N GLU A 107 -12.64 10.61 -15.67
CA GLU A 107 -12.52 10.48 -14.21
C GLU A 107 -11.74 9.24 -13.81
N ARG A 108 -12.01 8.11 -14.48
CA ARG A 108 -11.29 6.84 -14.30
C ARG A 108 -9.80 7.03 -14.48
N ARG A 109 -9.37 7.70 -15.56
CA ARG A 109 -7.94 7.94 -15.83
C ARG A 109 -7.31 8.77 -14.70
N ARG A 110 -7.95 9.87 -14.30
CA ARG A 110 -7.46 10.73 -13.22
C ARG A 110 -7.39 9.97 -11.89
N ARG A 111 -8.45 9.25 -11.51
CA ARG A 111 -8.51 8.51 -10.23
C ARG A 111 -7.51 7.36 -10.20
N VAL A 112 -7.38 6.59 -11.29
CA VAL A 112 -6.40 5.49 -11.37
C VAL A 112 -4.96 6.04 -11.34
N HIS A 113 -4.70 7.19 -11.96
CA HIS A 113 -3.39 7.82 -11.90
C HIS A 113 -3.01 8.21 -10.45
N ALA A 114 -3.93 8.83 -9.71
CA ALA A 114 -3.72 9.17 -8.30
C ALA A 114 -3.46 7.92 -7.44
N LEU A 115 -4.31 6.89 -7.58
CA LEU A 115 -4.17 5.63 -6.84
C LEU A 115 -2.86 4.90 -7.16
N ARG A 116 -2.33 5.03 -8.38
CA ARG A 116 -1.07 4.39 -8.76
C ARG A 116 0.11 4.92 -7.95
N ALA A 117 0.12 6.20 -7.58
CA ALA A 117 1.16 6.74 -6.71
C ALA A 117 1.13 6.07 -5.32
N GLU A 118 -0.06 5.85 -4.76
CA GLU A 118 -0.24 5.14 -3.48
C GLU A 118 0.17 3.66 -3.57
N VAL A 119 -0.14 3.00 -4.68
CA VAL A 119 0.30 1.61 -4.95
C VAL A 119 1.82 1.50 -4.96
N LEU A 120 2.53 2.47 -5.57
CA LEU A 120 4.00 2.49 -5.57
C LEU A 120 4.59 2.73 -4.17
N VAL A 121 3.87 3.42 -3.29
CA VAL A 121 4.27 3.54 -1.87
C VAL A 121 4.16 2.18 -1.19
N VAL A 122 3.03 1.48 -1.34
CA VAL A 122 2.83 0.13 -0.78
C VAL A 122 3.88 -0.86 -1.30
N GLU A 123 4.18 -0.83 -2.60
CA GLU A 123 5.21 -1.68 -3.22
C GLU A 123 6.60 -1.41 -2.62
N ARG A 124 7.01 -0.14 -2.50
CA ARG A 124 8.28 0.22 -1.88
C ARG A 124 8.35 -0.18 -0.41
N THR A 125 7.27 -0.02 0.34
CA THR A 125 7.20 -0.47 1.74
C THR A 125 7.32 -1.99 1.84
N ALA A 126 6.68 -2.74 0.95
CA ALA A 126 6.80 -4.20 0.93
C ALA A 126 8.23 -4.66 0.64
N VAL A 127 8.89 -4.06 -0.36
CA VAL A 127 10.30 -4.32 -0.67
C VAL A 127 11.19 -3.99 0.53
N ARG A 128 10.96 -2.85 1.20
CA ARG A 128 11.72 -2.46 2.39
C ARG A 128 11.53 -3.46 3.55
N LEU A 129 10.29 -3.89 3.83
CA LEU A 129 10.02 -4.87 4.89
C LEU A 129 10.71 -6.20 4.61
N VAL A 130 10.65 -6.70 3.37
CA VAL A 130 11.34 -7.93 2.99
C VAL A 130 12.86 -7.75 3.04
N GLY A 131 13.38 -6.58 2.65
CA GLY A 131 14.79 -6.23 2.80
C GLY A 131 15.25 -6.29 4.26
N LEU A 132 14.49 -5.69 5.19
CA LEU A 132 14.76 -5.73 6.62
C LEU A 132 14.70 -7.16 7.18
N ALA A 133 13.75 -7.98 6.73
CA ALA A 133 13.63 -9.37 7.17
C ALA A 133 14.78 -10.26 6.68
N ARG A 134 15.40 -9.92 5.55
CA ARG A 134 16.52 -10.66 4.95
C ARG A 134 17.89 -10.17 5.39
N GLN A 135 17.97 -9.01 6.04
CA GLN A 135 19.22 -8.60 6.64
C GLN A 135 19.56 -9.62 7.73
N PRO A 136 20.67 -10.37 7.59
CA PRO A 136 21.15 -11.17 8.69
C PRO A 136 21.34 -10.20 9.84
N LEU A 137 20.73 -10.48 11.01
CA LEU A 137 21.22 -9.90 12.24
C LEU A 137 22.69 -10.33 12.29
N VAL A 138 23.58 -9.43 11.89
CA VAL A 138 25.01 -9.57 12.11
C VAL A 138 25.14 -9.63 13.62
N ALA A 139 25.24 -10.85 14.13
CA ALA A 139 25.53 -11.23 15.50
C ALA A 139 25.18 -10.17 16.56
N SER A 140 24.06 -10.39 17.25
CA SER A 140 23.67 -9.81 18.53
C SER A 140 24.69 -10.03 19.66
N GLY A 141 25.89 -9.47 19.49
CA GLY A 141 26.94 -9.29 20.49
C GLY A 141 27.41 -7.83 20.57
N ALA A 142 26.97 -6.96 19.66
CA ALA A 142 27.24 -5.51 19.63
C ALA A 142 25.97 -4.64 19.81
N ASP A 143 24.84 -5.27 20.15
CA ASP A 143 23.48 -4.68 20.06
C ASP A 143 23.16 -3.59 21.11
N GLY A 144 24.02 -3.36 22.11
CA GLY A 144 23.84 -2.25 23.05
C GLY A 144 24.17 -0.89 22.41
N ASP A 145 25.31 -0.81 21.73
CA ASP A 145 25.81 0.45 21.16
C ASP A 145 25.02 0.88 19.94
N ALA A 146 24.67 -0.05 19.04
CA ALA A 146 23.91 0.30 17.85
C ALA A 146 22.48 0.77 18.17
N LEU A 147 21.86 0.24 19.23
CA LEU A 147 20.54 0.68 19.67
C LEU A 147 20.64 2.01 20.43
N ALA A 148 21.67 2.20 21.25
CA ALA A 148 21.94 3.47 21.93
C ALA A 148 22.19 4.61 20.93
N ASP A 149 23.01 4.37 19.90
CA ASP A 149 23.30 5.32 18.82
C ASP A 149 22.03 5.67 18.01
N LEU A 150 21.12 4.72 17.85
CA LEU A 150 19.83 4.94 17.20
C LEU A 150 18.87 5.78 18.06
N VAL A 151 18.84 5.54 19.38
CA VAL A 151 18.05 6.33 20.34
C VAL A 151 18.58 7.76 20.40
N GLU A 152 19.89 7.93 20.53
CA GLU A 152 20.54 9.24 20.51
C GLU A 152 20.22 10.01 19.22
N ARG A 153 20.28 9.34 18.07
CA ARG A 153 19.95 9.96 16.79
C ARG A 153 18.48 10.35 16.67
N VAL A 154 17.55 9.59 17.26
CA VAL A 154 16.13 9.93 17.30
C VAL A 154 15.88 11.15 18.20
N GLU A 155 16.53 11.21 19.36
CA GLU A 155 16.47 12.36 20.27
C GLU A 155 17.03 13.63 19.61
N LEU A 156 18.13 13.49 18.86
CA LEU A 156 18.75 14.59 18.12
C LEU A 156 17.81 15.14 17.03
N ILE A 157 17.09 14.26 16.33
CA ILE A 157 16.08 14.66 15.34
C ILE A 157 14.86 15.30 16.01
N ALA A 158 14.43 14.79 17.17
CA ALA A 158 13.31 15.37 17.92
C ALA A 158 13.65 16.79 18.40
N SER A 159 14.82 16.98 18.99
CA SER A 159 15.32 18.29 19.41
C SER A 159 15.39 19.29 18.25
N ALA A 160 15.94 18.87 17.10
CA ALA A 160 16.00 19.72 15.91
C ALA A 160 14.61 20.13 15.39
N ARG A 161 13.57 19.30 15.58
CA ARG A 161 12.18 19.66 15.23
C ARG A 161 11.58 20.64 16.21
N ASP A 162 11.88 20.50 17.49
CA ASP A 162 11.39 21.41 18.52
C ASP A 162 12.03 22.80 18.38
N GLU A 163 13.30 22.89 18.00
CA GLU A 163 13.96 24.16 17.64
C GLU A 163 13.31 24.85 16.43
N LEU A 164 12.87 24.09 15.43
CA LEU A 164 12.16 24.62 14.25
C LEU A 164 10.71 25.01 14.54
N ALA A 165 10.08 24.37 15.54
CA ALA A 165 8.72 24.67 15.98
C ALA A 165 8.68 25.87 16.94
N ALA A 166 9.79 26.14 17.64
CA ALA A 166 9.93 27.31 18.48
C ALA A 166 9.89 28.58 17.61
N PRO A 167 8.98 29.53 17.86
CA PRO A 167 8.99 30.81 17.16
C PRO A 167 10.33 31.51 17.43
N PRO A 168 10.93 32.20 16.44
CA PRO A 168 12.24 32.83 16.60
C PRO A 168 12.17 33.92 17.67
N THR A 169 12.49 33.56 18.91
CA THR A 169 12.40 34.41 20.11
C THR A 169 13.33 35.64 20.02
N GLY A 170 14.28 35.65 19.09
CA GLY A 170 15.25 36.74 18.91
C GLY A 170 14.83 37.90 18.00
N LEU A 171 13.83 37.75 17.12
CA LEU A 171 13.48 38.80 16.15
C LEU A 171 12.50 39.85 16.69
N ALA A 172 11.68 39.51 17.69
CA ALA A 172 10.73 40.45 18.30
C ALA A 172 11.39 41.50 19.22
N ALA A 173 12.57 41.21 19.77
CA ALA A 173 13.30 42.13 20.65
C ALA A 173 14.14 43.16 19.88
N ARG A 174 14.52 42.87 18.61
CA ARG A 174 15.37 43.77 17.82
C ARG A 174 14.57 44.88 17.14
N GLY A 175 13.35 44.60 16.67
CA GLY A 175 12.49 45.61 16.03
C GLY A 175 11.97 46.72 16.96
N ARG A 176 11.91 46.49 18.29
CA ARG A 176 11.41 47.49 19.25
C ARG A 176 12.47 48.50 19.71
N ARG A 177 13.76 48.23 19.52
CA ARG A 177 14.83 49.19 19.85
C ARG A 177 15.04 50.23 18.75
N ASP A 178 14.84 49.85 17.49
CA ASP A 178 15.03 50.78 16.37
C ASP A 178 13.89 51.82 16.25
N GLU A 179 12.71 51.53 16.82
CA GLU A 179 11.58 52.47 16.82
C GLU A 179 11.64 53.49 17.98
N ALA A 180 12.46 53.24 19.00
CA ALA A 180 12.63 54.16 20.13
C ALA A 180 13.64 55.29 19.87
N ASP A 181 14.48 55.16 18.82
CA ASP A 181 15.54 56.13 18.48
C ASP A 181 15.22 56.93 17.21
N ALA A 182 13.98 56.85 16.71
CA ALA A 182 13.53 57.69 15.61
C ALA A 182 13.40 59.16 16.09
N PRO A 183 14.15 60.11 15.51
CA PRO A 183 14.11 61.51 15.90
C PRO A 183 12.72 62.10 15.63
N ARG A 184 12.07 62.63 16.69
CA ARG A 184 10.80 63.36 16.57
C ARG A 184 11.00 64.55 15.63
N ALA A 185 10.28 64.52 14.50
CA ALA A 185 10.20 65.66 13.59
C ALA A 185 9.55 66.87 14.30
N PRO A 186 10.04 68.10 14.05
CA PRO A 186 9.50 69.31 14.65
C PRO A 186 8.10 69.62 14.12
N SER A 187 7.16 69.81 15.05
CA SER A 187 5.80 70.23 14.80
C SER A 187 5.77 71.61 14.13
N ALA A 188 5.31 71.68 12.88
CA ALA A 188 5.01 72.94 12.22
C ALA A 188 3.67 73.47 12.73
N THR A 189 3.72 74.59 13.45
CA THR A 189 2.56 75.38 13.88
C THR A 189 2.10 76.26 12.72
N GLY A 190 0.80 76.23 12.43
CA GLY A 190 0.07 77.14 11.56
C GLY A 190 -1.35 77.27 12.05
#